data_AF-A0A7V9ZX12-F1
#
_entry.id   AF-A0A7V9ZX12-F1
#
_cell.length_a   1.000
_cell.length_b   1.000
_cell.length_c   1.000
_cell.angle_alpha   90.00
_cell.angle_beta   90.00
_cell.angle_gamma   90.00
#
_symmetry.space_group_name_H-M   'P 1'
#
loop_
_entity.id
_entity.type
_entity.pdbx_description
1 polymer ?
#
loop_
_entity_poly.entity_id
_entity_poly.type
_entity_poly.pdbx_seq_one_letter_code
_entity_poly.pdbx_strand_id
1 'polypeptide(L)' 'MKTARSLVLVALLFVSAASGFAEGKPGWLTNYKQAQDQAKNSKKLLLLDFTGSDWCGWCIKLE' A
#
# COMPACT_ATOMS: atom_id res chain seq x y z
N MET A 1 31.22 22.00 -13.01
CA MET A 1 29.96 22.62 -12.52
C MET A 1 28.69 22.00 -13.12
N LYS A 2 28.61 21.76 -14.44
CA LYS A 2 27.43 21.15 -15.08
C LYS A 2 27.16 19.70 -14.64
N THR A 3 28.21 18.91 -14.51
CA THR A 3 28.17 17.50 -14.04
C THR A 3 27.69 17.37 -12.60
N ALA A 4 28.18 18.23 -11.70
CA ALA A 4 27.73 18.28 -10.31
C ALA A 4 26.23 18.67 -10.19
N ARG A 5 25.78 19.62 -11.03
CA ARG A 5 24.38 20.05 -11.08
C ARG A 5 23.45 18.95 -11.62
N SER A 6 23.91 18.18 -12.63
CA SER A 6 23.20 16.99 -13.11
C SER A 6 23.14 15.87 -12.07
N LEU A 7 24.21 15.62 -11.31
CA LEU A 7 24.21 14.62 -10.24
C LEU A 7 23.24 14.96 -9.10
N VAL A 8 23.17 16.24 -8.72
CA VAL A 8 22.21 16.72 -7.71
C VAL A 8 20.76 16.55 -8.20
N LEU A 9 20.47 16.84 -9.47
CA LEU A 9 19.13 16.66 -10.04
C LEU A 9 18.71 15.18 -10.10
N VAL A 10 19.62 14.27 -10.44
CA VAL A 10 19.35 12.83 -10.44
C VAL A 10 19.10 12.31 -9.03
N ALA A 11 19.87 12.77 -8.04
CA ALA A 11 19.68 12.41 -6.64
C ALA A 11 18.32 12.90 -6.10
N LEU A 12 17.92 14.13 -6.44
CA LEU A 12 16.61 14.68 -6.06
C LEU A 12 15.44 13.90 -6.65
N LEU A 13 15.55 13.47 -7.92
CA LEU A 13 14.53 12.63 -8.57
C LEU A 13 14.40 11.25 -7.91
N PHE A 14 15.51 10.67 -7.45
CA PHE A 14 15.51 9.38 -6.77
C PHE A 14 14.82 9.43 -5.39
N VAL A 15 14.99 10.53 -4.65
CA VAL A 15 14.37 10.72 -3.32
C VAL A 15 12.85 10.85 -3.41
N SER A 16 12.31 11.50 -4.45
CA SER A 16 10.86 11.62 -4.67
C SER A 16 10.15 10.32 -5.05
N ALA A 17 10.87 9.30 -5.54
CA ALA A 17 10.28 8.00 -5.85
C ALA A 17 10.12 7.09 -4.61
N ALA A 18 10.83 7.40 -3.52
CA ALA A 18 10.83 6.59 -2.30
C ALA A 18 9.67 6.91 -1.33
N SER A 19 8.97 8.03 -1.53
CA SER A 19 7.89 8.49 -0.63
C SER A 19 6.55 7.73 -0.77
N GLY A 20 6.49 6.65 -1.57
CA GLY A 20 5.29 5.83 -1.76
C GLY A 20 5.17 4.60 -0.84
N PHE A 21 6.13 4.37 0.07
CA PHE A 21 6.26 3.11 0.82
C PHE A 21 6.13 3.27 2.35
N ALA A 22 5.27 4.18 2.85
CA ALA A 22 5.09 4.38 4.29
C ALA A 22 3.67 4.00 4.78
N GLU A 23 3.66 2.90 5.54
CA GLU A 23 2.82 2.49 6.68
C GLU A 23 1.28 2.40 6.61
N GLY A 24 0.81 1.17 6.86
CA GLY A 24 -0.58 0.70 6.90
C GLY A 24 -0.92 -0.01 5.59
N LYS A 25 -1.10 -1.36 5.59
CA LYS A 25 -1.28 -2.20 4.38
C LYS A 25 -2.07 -1.43 3.29
N PRO A 26 -1.40 -0.76 2.34
CA PRO A 26 -2.05 0.29 1.57
C PRO A 26 -2.94 -0.38 0.55
N GLY A 27 -4.26 -0.33 0.79
CA GLY A 27 -5.26 -0.89 -0.11
C GLY A 27 -6.41 -1.66 0.54
N TRP A 28 -6.33 -2.02 1.83
CA TRP A 28 -7.47 -2.66 2.50
C TRP A 28 -8.53 -1.63 2.90
N LEU A 29 -9.76 -1.87 2.45
CA LEU A 29 -10.93 -1.13 2.87
C LEU A 29 -11.56 -1.82 4.08
N THR A 30 -11.78 -1.07 5.15
CA THR A 30 -12.48 -1.58 6.36
C THR A 30 -14.00 -1.35 6.28
N ASN A 31 -14.45 -0.48 5.37
CA ASN A 31 -15.87 -0.31 5.08
C ASN A 31 -16.32 -1.35 4.04
N TYR A 32 -17.09 -2.33 4.49
CA TYR A 32 -17.57 -3.42 3.64
C TYR A 32 -18.38 -2.91 2.43
N LYS A 33 -19.27 -1.94 2.63
CA LYS A 33 -20.11 -1.40 1.54
C LYS A 33 -19.26 -0.70 0.48
N GLN A 34 -18.30 0.13 0.91
CA GLN A 34 -17.37 0.79 0.00
C GLN A 34 -16.56 -0.24 -0.81
N ALA A 35 -16.10 -1.32 -0.17
CA ALA A 35 -15.35 -2.37 -0.83
C ALA A 35 -16.18 -3.14 -1.85
N GLN A 36 -17.45 -3.42 -1.54
CA GLN A 36 -18.39 -4.01 -2.49
C GLN A 36 -18.61 -3.11 -3.72
N ASP A 37 -18.82 -1.81 -3.51
CA ASP A 37 -19.05 -0.85 -4.59
C ASP A 37 -17.79 -0.74 -5.49
N GLN A 38 -16.59 -0.72 -4.90
CA GLN A 38 -15.33 -0.73 -5.65
C GLN A 38 -15.09 -2.03 -6.43
N ALA A 39 -15.35 -3.19 -5.83
CA ALA A 39 -15.18 -4.49 -6.48
C ALA A 39 -16.12 -4.64 -7.70
N LYS A 40 -17.37 -4.22 -7.57
CA LYS A 40 -18.35 -4.20 -8.68
C LYS A 40 -17.90 -3.29 -9.82
N ASN A 41 -17.51 -2.05 -9.50
CA ASN A 41 -17.10 -1.07 -10.51
C ASN A 41 -15.82 -1.47 -11.25
N SER A 42 -14.90 -2.14 -10.56
CA SER A 42 -13.63 -2.60 -11.15
C SER A 42 -13.71 -4.01 -11.75
N LYS A 43 -14.88 -4.67 -11.68
CA LYS A 43 -15.09 -6.07 -12.09
C LYS A 43 -14.07 -7.03 -11.46
N LYS A 44 -13.77 -6.83 -10.18
CA LYS A 44 -12.84 -7.67 -9.41
C LYS A 44 -13.60 -8.46 -8.33
N LEU A 45 -13.00 -9.56 -7.89
CA LEU A 45 -13.46 -10.27 -6.72
C LEU A 45 -13.14 -9.47 -5.44
N LEU A 46 -14.00 -9.59 -4.45
CA LEU A 46 -13.76 -9.04 -3.12
C LEU A 46 -13.13 -10.12 -2.24
N LEU A 47 -11.91 -9.86 -1.76
CA LEU A 47 -11.25 -10.68 -0.74
C LEU A 47 -11.62 -10.11 0.63
N LEU A 48 -12.10 -10.96 1.53
CA LEU A 48 -12.38 -10.62 2.92
C LEU A 48 -11.34 -11.31 3.79
N ASP A 49 -10.59 -10.51 4.55
CA ASP A 49 -9.59 -10.99 5.49
C ASP A 49 -10.13 -10.82 6.92
N PHE A 50 -10.46 -11.94 7.56
CA PHE A 50 -10.97 -11.96 8.93
C PHE A 50 -9.79 -12.17 9.88
N THR A 51 -9.20 -11.05 10.30
CA THR A 51 -7.96 -10.97 11.07
C THR A 51 -8.11 -10.03 12.28
N GLY A 52 -7.03 -9.82 13.04
CA GLY A 52 -6.99 -8.89 14.18
C GLY A 52 -7.39 -9.51 15.53
N SER A 53 -7.46 -10.84 15.62
CA SER A 53 -7.65 -11.56 16.88
C SER A 53 -6.31 -11.85 17.55
N ASP A 54 -6.09 -11.31 18.74
CA ASP A 54 -4.81 -11.41 19.48
C ASP A 54 -4.39 -12.83 19.88
N TRP A 55 -5.32 -13.79 19.79
CA TRP A 55 -5.10 -15.19 20.19
C TRP A 55 -4.82 -16.11 19.01
N CYS A 56 -5.02 -15.66 17.76
CA CYS A 56 -4.83 -16.50 16.58
C CYS A 56 -3.39 -16.44 16.08
N GLY A 57 -2.54 -17.35 16.58
CA GLY A 57 -1.12 -17.40 16.21
C GLY A 57 -0.86 -17.57 14.71
N TRP A 58 -1.74 -18.25 13.96
CA TRP A 58 -1.61 -18.36 12.51
C TRP A 58 -2.04 -17.08 11.77
N CYS A 59 -3.08 -16.40 12.26
CA CYS A 59 -3.53 -15.12 11.71
C CYS A 59 -2.42 -14.07 11.86
N ILE A 60 -1.79 -14.01 13.04
CA ILE A 60 -0.65 -13.12 13.31
C ILE A 60 0.55 -13.40 12.38
N LYS A 61 0.76 -14.66 11.98
CA LYS A 61 1.83 -15.02 11.03
C LYS A 61 1.52 -14.67 9.58
N LEU A 62 0.23 -14.60 9.23
CA LEU A 62 -0.23 -14.27 7.88
C LEU A 62 -0.25 -12.75 7.65
N GLU A 63 -0.43 -11.98 8.73
CA GLU A 63 -0.43 -10.51 8.73
C GLU A 63 0.88 -9.89 8.25
#